data_AF-A0A8T5LEH9-F1
#
_entry.id   AF-A0A8T5LEH9-F1
#
_cell.length_a   1.000
_cell.length_b   1.000
_cell.length_c   1.000
_cell.angle_alpha   90.00
_cell.angle_beta   90.00
_cell.angle_gamma   90.00
#
_symmetry.space_group_name_H-M   'P 1'
#
loop_
_entity.id
_entity.type
_entity.pdbx_description
1 polymer ?
#
loop_
_entity_poly.entity_id
_entity_poly.type
_entity_poly.pdbx_seq_one_letter_code
_entity_poly.pdbx_strand_id
1 'polypeptide(L)'
;DQVANAIYKAENSKKYPYGIKSIDTHSDENYARKICLNTIRNHRKRHSNHKCNFDFIECLGNRYSPPKAHKLNENWVKNVKYLLKAGDK
;
A
#
# COMPACT_ATOMS: atom_id res chain seq x y z
N ASP A 1 -9.89 -4.87 -3.48
CA ASP A 1 -10.35 -4.27 -2.20
C ASP A 1 -9.58 -4.75 -0.98
N GLN A 2 -9.34 -6.06 -0.82
CA GLN A 2 -8.57 -6.61 0.31
C GLN A 2 -7.19 -5.94 0.51
N VAL A 3 -6.44 -5.69 -0.57
CA VAL A 3 -5.15 -4.97 -0.50
C VAL A 3 -5.29 -3.55 0.06
N ALA A 4 -6.32 -2.80 -0.36
CA ALA A 4 -6.55 -1.46 0.15
C ALA A 4 -6.90 -1.49 1.64
N ASN A 5 -7.75 -2.44 2.07
CA ASN A 5 -8.10 -2.62 3.47
C ASN A 5 -6.88 -3.00 4.33
N ALA A 6 -6.00 -3.86 3.81
CA ALA A 6 -4.75 -4.22 4.48
C ALA A 6 -3.82 -3.01 4.62
N ILE A 7 -3.68 -2.18 3.58
CA ILE A 7 -2.88 -0.95 3.63
C ILE A 7 -3.46 0.04 4.64
N TYR A 8 -4.78 0.22 4.65
CA TYR A 8 -5.45 1.09 5.62
C TYR A 8 -5.12 0.69 7.07
N LYS A 9 -5.22 -0.60 7.37
CA LYS A 9 -4.88 -1.16 8.69
C LYS A 9 -3.37 -1.08 9.01
N ALA A 10 -2.51 -1.26 8.01
CA ALA A 10 -1.05 -1.21 8.19
C ALA A 10 -0.55 0.22 8.47
N GLU A 11 -1.11 1.23 7.81
CA GLU A 11 -0.75 2.63 7.98
C GLU A 11 -1.39 3.25 9.23
N ASN A 12 -2.65 2.90 9.50
CA ASN A 12 -3.43 3.36 10.66
C ASN A 12 -3.29 4.87 10.96
N SER A 13 -3.26 5.69 9.90
CA SER A 13 -3.04 7.13 10.01
C SER A 13 -4.30 7.91 9.65
N LYS A 14 -4.78 8.74 10.58
CA LYS A 14 -5.91 9.66 10.35
C LYS A 14 -5.50 10.86 9.48
N LYS A 15 -4.26 11.32 9.63
CA LYS A 15 -3.73 12.49 8.89
C LYS A 15 -3.41 12.14 7.44
N TYR A 16 -2.92 10.92 7.19
CA TYR A 16 -2.61 10.43 5.86
C TYR A 16 -3.27 9.07 5.65
N PRO A 17 -4.58 9.03 5.38
CA PRO A 17 -5.27 7.77 5.14
C PRO A 17 -4.58 6.97 4.03
N TYR A 18 -4.41 5.66 4.24
CA TYR A 18 -3.70 4.77 3.32
C TYR A 18 -2.24 5.18 3.02
N GLY A 19 -1.61 6.04 3.82
CA GLY A 19 -0.23 6.49 3.61
C GLY A 19 -0.05 7.43 2.41
N ILE A 20 -1.15 8.00 1.87
CA ILE A 20 -1.09 8.91 0.72
C ILE A 20 -0.59 10.28 1.18
N LYS A 21 0.69 10.57 0.90
CA LYS A 21 1.34 11.85 1.20
C LYS A 21 1.58 12.73 -0.04
N SER A 22 1.52 12.13 -1.23
CA SER A 22 1.81 12.80 -2.50
C SER A 22 0.67 13.70 -3.00
N ILE A 23 -0.53 13.52 -2.46
CA ILE A 23 -1.74 14.27 -2.82
C ILE A 23 -2.37 14.66 -1.49
N ASP A 24 -2.71 15.94 -1.32
CA ASP A 24 -3.49 16.36 -0.16
C ASP A 24 -4.89 15.75 -0.27
N THR A 25 -5.22 14.90 0.68
CA THR A 25 -6.53 14.26 0.77
C THR A 25 -7.43 14.97 1.77
N HIS A 26 -6.94 16.01 2.45
CA HIS A 26 -7.63 16.69 3.54
C HIS A 26 -8.17 15.74 4.62
N SER A 27 -7.49 14.60 4.83
CA SER A 27 -7.93 13.50 5.70
C SER A 27 -9.25 12.83 5.27
N ASP A 28 -9.70 13.02 4.02
CA ASP A 28 -10.85 12.32 3.45
C ASP A 28 -10.45 10.87 3.10
N GLU A 29 -10.93 9.94 3.91
CA GLU A 29 -10.67 8.51 3.74
C GLU A 29 -11.25 7.93 2.44
N ASN A 30 -12.41 8.43 1.98
CA ASN A 30 -13.04 7.94 0.76
C ASN A 30 -12.25 8.39 -0.47
N TYR A 31 -11.79 9.64 -0.47
CA TYR A 31 -10.93 10.17 -1.52
C TYR A 31 -9.56 9.47 -1.52
N ALA A 32 -8.94 9.32 -0.36
CA ALA A 32 -7.68 8.58 -0.21
C ALA A 32 -7.81 7.11 -0.64
N ARG A 33 -8.94 6.45 -0.33
CA ARG A 33 -9.25 5.09 -0.79
C ARG A 33 -9.29 5.00 -2.30
N LYS A 34 -9.95 5.95 -2.99
CA LYS A 34 -9.99 5.99 -4.46
C LYS A 34 -8.58 6.09 -5.05
N ILE A 35 -7.73 6.96 -4.48
CA ILE A 35 -6.32 7.11 -4.90
C ILE A 35 -5.53 5.82 -4.66
N CYS A 36 -5.72 5.18 -3.51
CA CYS A 36 -5.08 3.90 -3.17
C CYS A 36 -5.49 2.80 -4.17
N LEU A 37 -6.78 2.66 -4.48
CA LEU A 37 -7.27 1.69 -5.46
C LEU A 37 -6.72 1.93 -6.86
N ASN A 38 -6.64 3.19 -7.30
CA ASN A 38 -6.03 3.55 -8.57
C ASN A 38 -4.53 3.21 -8.60
N THR A 39 -3.82 3.46 -7.49
CA THR A 39 -2.41 3.09 -7.34
C THR A 39 -2.21 1.58 -7.45
N ILE A 40 -3.03 0.80 -6.74
CA ILE A 40 -3.03 -0.67 -6.79
C ILE A 40 -3.28 -1.16 -8.22
N ARG A 41 -4.31 -0.66 -8.90
CA ARG A 41 -4.63 -1.04 -10.30
C ARG A 41 -3.46 -0.75 -11.24
N ASN A 42 -2.90 0.44 -11.16
CA ASN A 42 -1.78 0.85 -12.01
C ASN A 42 -0.49 0.10 -11.68
N HIS A 43 -0.28 -0.33 -10.43
CA HIS A 43 0.85 -1.19 -10.09
C HIS A 43 0.63 -2.63 -10.55
N ARG A 44 -0.57 -3.20 -10.42
CA ARG A 44 -0.88 -4.53 -10.95
C ARG A 44 -0.62 -4.60 -12.46
N LYS A 45 -1.08 -3.60 -13.21
CA LYS A 45 -0.84 -3.52 -14.66
C LYS A 45 0.65 -3.38 -15.02
N ARG A 46 1.42 -2.64 -14.22
CA ARG A 46 2.87 -2.52 -14.43
C ARG A 46 3.61 -3.81 -14.07
N HIS A 47 3.21 -4.44 -12.97
CA HIS A 47 3.78 -5.70 -12.50
C HIS A 47 3.50 -6.85 -13.47
N SER A 48 2.32 -6.92 -14.07
CA SER A 48 2.03 -7.92 -15.12
C SER A 48 2.85 -7.71 -16.39
N ASN A 49 3.21 -6.46 -16.70
CA ASN A 49 3.90 -6.11 -17.94
C ASN A 49 5.43 -6.15 -17.82
N HIS A 50 5.97 -6.07 -16.60
CA HIS A 50 7.40 -6.16 -16.34
C HIS A 50 7.76 -7.53 -15.75
N LYS A 51 8.85 -8.14 -16.23
CA LYS A 51 9.50 -9.24 -15.50
C LYS A 51 10.19 -8.67 -14.27
N CYS A 52 9.44 -8.52 -13.18
CA CYS A 52 9.97 -8.14 -11.89
C CYS A 52 10.15 -9.41 -11.03
N ASN A 53 11.34 -9.58 -10.46
CA ASN A 53 11.62 -10.69 -9.54
C ASN A 53 10.98 -10.48 -8.15
N PHE A 54 10.38 -9.31 -7.89
CA PHE A 54 9.74 -8.97 -6.64
C PHE A 54 8.25 -9.27 -6.67
N ASP A 55 7.69 -9.64 -5.52
CA ASP A 55 6.25 -9.83 -5.36
C ASP A 55 5.51 -8.50 -5.54
N PHE A 56 4.23 -8.55 -5.95
CA PHE A 56 3.40 -7.36 -6.15
C PHE A 56 3.37 -6.47 -4.90
N ILE A 57 3.27 -7.06 -3.70
CA ILE A 57 3.27 -6.33 -2.43
C ILE A 57 4.62 -5.71 -2.12
N GLU A 58 5.72 -6.32 -2.55
CA GLU A 58 7.07 -5.76 -2.40
C GLU A 58 7.29 -4.57 -3.33
N CYS A 59 6.81 -4.66 -4.58
CA CYS A 59 6.78 -3.52 -5.49
C CYS A 59 5.94 -2.37 -4.93
N LEU A 60 4.76 -2.67 -4.38
CA LEU A 60 3.91 -1.66 -3.76
C LEU A 60 4.59 -1.05 -2.51
N GLY A 61 5.22 -1.89 -1.69
CA GLY A 61 5.95 -1.49 -0.49
C GLY A 61 7.09 -0.52 -0.80
N ASN A 62 7.84 -0.73 -1.88
CA ASN A 62 8.87 0.23 -2.31
C ASN A 62 8.33 1.64 -2.61
N ARG A 63 7.06 1.75 -3.03
CA ARG A 63 6.41 3.05 -3.28
C ARG A 63 5.90 3.70 -1.99
N TYR A 64 5.24 2.93 -1.13
CA TYR A 64 4.61 3.44 0.09
C TYR A 64 5.59 3.63 1.24
N SER A 65 6.50 2.66 1.40
CA SER A 65 7.41 2.55 2.52
C SER A 65 8.75 1.98 2.04
N PRO A 66 9.55 2.77 1.28
CA PRO A 66 10.84 2.33 0.79
C PRO A 66 11.74 1.89 1.96
N PRO A 67 12.25 0.65 1.97
CA PRO A 67 13.02 0.10 3.10
C PRO A 67 14.30 0.91 3.40
N LYS A 68 14.90 1.48 2.37
CA LYS A 68 16.11 2.31 2.48
C LYS A 68 15.85 3.71 3.05
N ALA A 69 14.59 4.17 3.09
CA ALA A 69 14.26 5.50 3.60
C ALA A 69 14.16 5.54 5.13
N HIS A 70 13.73 4.44 5.77
CA HIS A 70 13.64 4.35 7.22
C HIS A 70 13.62 2.89 7.68
N LYS A 71 14.30 2.55 8.78
CA LYS A 71 14.39 1.16 9.29
C LYS A 71 13.01 0.55 9.58
N LEU A 72 12.08 1.32 10.14
CA LEU A 72 10.71 0.87 10.41
C LEU A 72 9.90 0.48 9.15
N ASN A 73 10.31 0.94 7.96
CA ASN A 73 9.62 0.66 6.71
C ASN A 73 9.79 -0.79 6.25
N GLU A 74 10.83 -1.49 6.74
CA GLU A 74 11.08 -2.90 6.42
C GLU A 74 9.92 -3.82 6.86
N ASN A 75 9.16 -3.40 7.88
CA ASN A 75 8.05 -4.16 8.43
C ASN A 75 6.75 -3.93 7.66
N TRP A 76 6.68 -2.90 6.82
CA TRP A 76 5.46 -2.56 6.09
C TRP A 76 4.97 -3.71 5.20
N VAL A 77 5.87 -4.30 4.41
CA VAL A 77 5.56 -5.42 3.52
C VAL A 77 5.07 -6.62 4.33
N LYS A 78 5.72 -6.94 5.46
CA LYS A 78 5.33 -8.04 6.34
C LYS A 78 3.93 -7.81 6.93
N ASN A 79 3.66 -6.61 7.40
CA ASN A 79 2.37 -6.24 7.98
C ASN A 79 1.24 -6.32 6.95
N VAL A 80 1.43 -5.79 5.75
CA VAL A 80 0.43 -5.85 4.68
C VAL A 80 0.18 -7.30 4.23
N LYS A 81 1.24 -8.11 4.06
CA LYS A 81 1.10 -9.55 3.74
C LYS A 81 0.35 -10.30 4.85
N TYR A 82 0.63 -10.00 6.12
CA TYR A 82 -0.07 -10.58 7.27
C TYR A 82 -1.56 -10.21 7.28
N LEU A 83 -1.88 -8.92 7.11
CA LEU A 83 -3.25 -8.39 7.11
C LEU A 83 -4.07 -8.89 5.91
N LEU A 84 -3.42 -9.14 4.77
CA LEU A 84 -4.04 -9.79 3.62
C LEU A 84 -4.46 -11.22 3.95
N LYS A 85 -3.54 -12.03 4.51
CA LYS A 85 -3.84 -13.40 4.93
C LYS A 85 -4.89 -13.46 6.04
N ALA A 86 -4.88 -12.49 6.95
CA ALA A 86 -5.84 -12.40 8.05
C ALA A 86 -7.25 -11.97 7.60
N GLY A 87 -7.36 -11.24 6.49
CA GLY A 87 -8.64 -10.83 5.90
C GLY A 87 -9.21 -11.79 4.85
N ASP A 88 -8.52 -12.90 4.57
CA ASP A 88 -8.97 -14.02 3.70
C ASP A 88 -9.66 -15.14 4.51
N LYS A 89 -9.85 -14.95 5.82
CA LYS A 89 -10.59 -15.86 6.71
C LYS A 89 -11.99 -15.37 7.01
#